data_AF-A0A354XWU3-F1
#
_entry.id   AF-A0A354XWU3-F1
#
_cell.length_a   1.000
_cell.length_b   1.000
_cell.length_c   1.000
_cell.angle_alpha   90.00
_cell.angle_beta   90.00
_cell.angle_gamma   90.00
#
_symmetry.space_group_name_H-M   'P 1'
#
loop_
_entity.id
_entity.type
_entity.pdbx_description
1 polymer ?
#
loop_
_entity_poly.entity_id
_entity_poly.type
_entity_poly.pdbx_seq_one_letter_code
_entity_poly.pdbx_strand_id
1 'polypeptide(L)'
;MRRVFTIGLFLTLASTLFSQTPQIDQLQKQQKMLLEEIKSTNKLFLDVKKETTTLLQRINLINKQIASRKEMMTLQNQEIAALEREQLRLESEINRLGESLKQKQESYAKAVRVMQASRSRQNELFFVLSGKSLGESLRRMQYLRDYSKWRKSQAEEIKQQNVQLSARKDELAKARTGKQAALDALKAEQLRLQEEEHVRQSEMTEARGKQRELQRMLQDKQQQARKLDAQIEKLIAEEVARQEREAEARRLAAEAERKRKAEEVAARVRREAEKGRKTEELARKEPDKTEDVKPAVKQPEPKIESATTADETFNLSKNFVSNRGNLPMPVTGTASIVGSFGQRKHSEWNVTTNSNGIDIQAQQGANIRAVFEGEVSKVFSVPGYNTCVIVRHGDYYTFYGNIYDLFVKSGDKLKSGQSLGRIYTDPDTGVATMHFQLWQKTTKLNPAPWLKR
;
A
#
# COMPACT_ATOMS: atom_id res chain seq x y z
N MET A 1 -89.74 29.30 4.13
CA MET A 1 -89.70 28.55 5.41
C MET A 1 -89.95 27.08 5.05
N ARG A 2 -89.09 26.09 5.26
CA ARG A 2 -88.29 25.69 6.42
C ARG A 2 -87.10 24.83 5.95
N ARG A 3 -86.03 24.90 6.74
CA ARG A 3 -84.74 24.20 6.59
C ARG A 3 -84.91 22.70 6.84
N VAL A 4 -84.30 21.85 6.01
CA VAL A 4 -84.05 20.43 6.32
C VAL A 4 -82.55 20.29 6.53
N PHE A 5 -82.16 20.15 7.80
CA PHE A 5 -80.80 19.79 8.23
C PHE A 5 -80.78 18.26 8.38
N THR A 6 -80.10 17.57 7.48
CA THR A 6 -79.69 16.17 7.69
C THR A 6 -78.27 16.19 8.27
N ILE A 7 -78.18 15.94 9.58
CA ILE A 7 -76.92 15.84 10.31
C ILE A 7 -76.30 14.48 9.98
N GLY A 8 -75.12 14.51 9.38
CA GLY A 8 -74.31 13.33 9.09
C GLY A 8 -73.80 12.66 10.35
N LEU A 9 -73.97 11.34 10.40
CA LEU A 9 -73.37 10.43 11.35
C LEU A 9 -71.86 10.30 11.05
N PHE A 10 -71.05 11.17 11.65
CA PHE A 10 -69.60 11.02 11.63
C PHE A 10 -69.19 10.08 12.76
N LEU A 11 -69.04 8.80 12.42
CA LEU A 11 -68.48 7.76 13.28
C LEU A 11 -66.96 8.02 13.41
N THR A 12 -66.55 8.87 14.36
CA THR A 12 -65.14 9.04 14.71
C THR A 12 -64.68 7.82 15.50
N LEU A 13 -64.22 6.80 14.78
CA LEU A 13 -63.36 5.75 15.29
C LEU A 13 -62.00 6.42 15.60
N ALA A 14 -61.87 6.99 16.80
CA ALA A 14 -60.62 7.53 17.29
C ALA A 14 -59.62 6.38 17.36
N SER A 15 -58.66 6.41 16.44
CA SER A 15 -57.52 5.52 16.37
C SER A 15 -56.77 5.63 17.68
N THR A 16 -56.63 4.51 18.38
CA THR A 16 -55.68 4.32 19.47
C THR A 16 -54.28 4.49 18.89
N LEU A 17 -53.77 5.72 18.90
CA LEU A 17 -52.36 5.99 18.68
C LEU A 17 -51.59 5.24 19.77
N PHE A 18 -50.82 4.24 19.34
CA PHE A 18 -49.89 3.50 20.17
C PHE A 18 -49.01 4.48 20.96
N SER A 19 -49.10 4.47 22.28
CA SER A 19 -48.23 5.24 23.16
C SER A 19 -46.83 4.60 23.18
N GLN A 20 -46.05 4.78 22.12
CA GLN A 20 -44.61 4.54 22.14
C GLN A 20 -43.90 5.81 22.63
N THR A 21 -42.94 5.67 23.54
CA THR A 21 -42.13 6.80 24.01
C THR A 21 -41.35 7.41 22.85
N PRO A 22 -41.27 8.75 22.73
CA PRO A 22 -40.62 9.44 21.60
C PRO A 22 -39.15 9.04 21.40
N GLN A 23 -38.48 8.63 22.49
CA GLN A 23 -37.11 8.11 22.45
C GLN A 23 -37.00 6.80 21.64
N ILE A 24 -37.96 5.88 21.75
CA ILE A 24 -37.93 4.60 21.02
C ILE A 24 -38.15 4.84 19.51
N ASP A 25 -39.05 5.77 19.15
CA ASP A 25 -39.28 6.13 17.74
C ASP A 25 -38.02 6.75 17.09
N GLN A 26 -37.29 7.59 17.83
CA GLN A 26 -36.03 8.15 17.35
C GLN A 26 -34.97 7.05 17.12
N LEU A 27 -34.82 6.12 18.06
CA LEU A 27 -33.88 4.99 17.93
C LEU A 27 -34.26 4.11 16.72
N GLN A 28 -35.54 3.85 16.49
CA GLN A 28 -35.99 3.06 15.33
C GLN A 28 -35.73 3.77 13.99
N LYS A 29 -35.86 5.09 13.93
CA LYS A 29 -35.48 5.87 12.73
C LYS A 29 -33.99 5.79 12.45
N GLN A 30 -33.15 5.92 13.48
CA GLN A 30 -31.71 5.77 13.36
C GLN A 30 -31.32 4.36 12.90
N GLN A 31 -31.97 3.33 13.44
CA GLN A 31 -31.76 1.94 13.06
C GLN A 31 -32.07 1.70 11.57
N LYS A 32 -33.17 2.26 11.06
CA LYS A 32 -33.54 2.15 9.64
C LYS A 32 -32.54 2.82 8.71
N MET A 33 -32.05 4.01 9.06
CA MET A 33 -31.03 4.71 8.26
C MET A 33 -29.74 3.89 8.18
N LEU A 34 -29.32 3.34 9.31
CA LEU A 34 -28.11 2.53 9.39
C LEU A 34 -28.22 1.20 8.63
N LEU A 35 -29.41 0.59 8.62
CA LEU A 35 -29.70 -0.60 7.82
C LEU A 35 -29.57 -0.33 6.31
N GLU A 36 -30.07 0.81 5.82
CA GLU A 36 -29.89 1.19 4.42
C GLU A 36 -28.42 1.48 4.08
N GLU A 37 -27.66 2.07 5.00
CA GLU A 37 -26.22 2.25 4.82
C GLU A 37 -25.49 0.90 4.76
N ILE A 38 -25.80 -0.05 5.63
CA ILE A 38 -25.22 -1.41 5.61
C ILE A 38 -25.56 -2.09 4.29
N LYS A 39 -26.81 -1.98 3.82
CA LYS A 39 -27.27 -2.59 2.55
C LYS A 39 -26.55 -2.01 1.34
N SER A 40 -26.41 -0.69 1.27
CA SER A 40 -25.68 -0.02 0.19
C SER A 40 -24.19 -0.37 0.21
N THR A 41 -23.57 -0.40 1.41
CA THR A 41 -22.16 -0.80 1.57
C THR A 41 -21.95 -2.26 1.19
N ASN A 42 -22.88 -3.15 1.52
CA ASN A 42 -22.82 -4.56 1.11
C ASN A 42 -22.94 -4.75 -0.39
N LYS A 43 -23.82 -3.98 -1.05
CA LYS A 43 -23.89 -3.98 -2.51
C LYS A 43 -22.54 -3.57 -3.12
N LEU A 44 -21.96 -2.46 -2.65
CA LEU A 44 -20.64 -2.00 -3.08
C LEU A 44 -19.55 -3.05 -2.83
N PHE A 45 -19.58 -3.73 -1.68
CA PHE A 45 -18.63 -4.81 -1.38
C PHE A 45 -18.77 -5.99 -2.36
N LEU A 46 -19.98 -6.41 -2.69
CA LEU A 46 -20.22 -7.48 -3.65
C LEU A 46 -19.76 -7.11 -5.07
N ASP A 47 -19.96 -5.86 -5.47
CA ASP A 47 -19.51 -5.35 -6.76
C ASP A 47 -17.96 -5.30 -6.81
N VAL A 48 -17.32 -4.75 -5.77
CA VAL A 48 -15.85 -4.73 -5.60
C VAL A 48 -15.24 -6.14 -5.46
N LYS A 49 -16.00 -7.12 -4.97
CA LYS A 49 -15.54 -8.52 -4.91
C LYS A 49 -15.55 -9.18 -6.29
N LYS A 50 -16.51 -8.82 -7.15
CA LYS A 50 -16.64 -9.36 -8.52
C LYS A 50 -15.63 -8.71 -9.46
N GLU A 51 -15.39 -7.42 -9.29
CA GLU A 51 -14.35 -6.70 -10.00
C GLU A 51 -12.97 -7.08 -9.44
N THR A 52 -11.91 -7.06 -10.25
CA THR A 52 -10.52 -7.36 -9.82
C THR A 52 -9.91 -6.22 -9.00
N THR A 53 -10.68 -5.64 -8.07
CA THR A 53 -10.31 -4.46 -7.29
C THR A 53 -9.31 -4.80 -6.17
N THR A 54 -8.64 -3.77 -5.65
CA THR A 54 -7.51 -3.95 -4.73
C THR A 54 -7.95 -4.53 -3.38
N LEU A 55 -7.11 -5.41 -2.82
CA LEU A 55 -7.33 -6.04 -1.52
C LEU A 55 -7.54 -5.01 -0.38
N LEU A 56 -6.89 -3.85 -0.48
CA LEU A 56 -7.03 -2.75 0.48
C LEU A 56 -8.43 -2.11 0.46
N GLN A 57 -9.02 -1.91 -0.73
CA GLN A 57 -10.39 -1.38 -0.86
C GLN A 57 -11.41 -2.34 -0.25
N ARG A 58 -11.23 -3.65 -0.46
CA ARG A 58 -12.05 -4.69 0.19
C ARG A 58 -11.96 -4.62 1.71
N ILE A 59 -10.76 -4.57 2.26
CA ILE A 59 -10.54 -4.45 3.72
C ILE A 59 -11.18 -3.18 4.28
N ASN A 60 -11.05 -2.03 3.60
CA ASN A 60 -11.66 -0.78 4.03
C ASN A 60 -13.19 -0.82 4.03
N LEU A 61 -13.80 -1.44 3.03
CA LEU A 61 -15.26 -1.63 2.98
C LEU A 61 -15.72 -2.53 4.13
N ILE A 62 -15.04 -3.65 4.38
CA ILE A 62 -15.35 -4.53 5.52
C ILE A 62 -15.21 -3.78 6.85
N ASN A 63 -14.16 -2.96 7.02
CA ASN A 63 -14.00 -2.13 8.22
C ASN A 63 -15.17 -1.17 8.41
N LYS A 64 -15.65 -0.53 7.32
CA LYS A 64 -16.82 0.34 7.36
C LYS A 64 -18.08 -0.44 7.76
N GLN A 65 -18.30 -1.62 7.19
CA GLN A 65 -19.43 -2.49 7.55
C GLN A 65 -19.41 -2.87 9.03
N ILE A 66 -18.26 -3.33 9.53
CA ILE A 66 -18.06 -3.68 10.94
C ILE A 66 -18.34 -2.48 11.86
N ALA A 67 -17.89 -1.27 11.48
CA ALA A 67 -18.16 -0.06 12.25
C ALA A 67 -19.67 0.26 12.30
N SER A 68 -20.34 0.28 11.15
CA SER A 68 -21.79 0.52 11.07
C SER A 68 -22.59 -0.54 11.85
N ARG A 69 -22.19 -1.82 11.83
CA ARG A 69 -22.84 -2.86 12.63
C ARG A 69 -22.63 -2.67 14.13
N LYS A 70 -21.42 -2.29 14.56
CA LYS A 70 -21.15 -1.98 15.98
C LYS A 70 -22.03 -0.83 16.45
N GLU A 71 -22.17 0.23 15.66
CA GLU A 71 -23.10 1.33 15.94
C GLU A 71 -24.55 0.84 16.04
N MET A 72 -25.00 0.00 15.11
CA MET A 72 -26.34 -0.58 15.13
C MET A 72 -26.60 -1.38 16.42
N MET A 73 -25.62 -2.18 16.85
CA MET A 73 -25.72 -2.93 18.10
C MET A 73 -25.76 -2.01 19.32
N THR A 74 -25.01 -0.90 19.34
CA THR A 74 -25.10 0.08 20.44
C THR A 74 -26.50 0.69 20.51
N LEU A 75 -27.10 0.99 19.37
CA LEU A 75 -28.45 1.53 19.26
C LEU A 75 -29.51 0.51 19.71
N GLN A 76 -29.37 -0.75 19.31
CA GLN A 76 -30.24 -1.85 19.77
C GLN A 76 -30.16 -2.06 21.29
N ASN A 77 -28.96 -1.98 21.87
CA ASN A 77 -28.80 -2.05 23.33
C ASN A 77 -29.49 -0.87 24.04
N GLN A 78 -29.43 0.33 23.47
CA GLN A 78 -30.16 1.49 23.99
C GLN A 78 -31.68 1.31 23.89
N GLU A 79 -32.18 0.73 22.79
CA GLU A 79 -33.59 0.39 22.62
C GLU A 79 -34.06 -0.65 23.63
N ILE A 80 -33.29 -1.73 23.84
CA ILE A 80 -33.56 -2.76 24.85
C ILE A 80 -33.63 -2.13 26.25
N ALA A 81 -32.66 -1.27 26.60
CA ALA A 81 -32.65 -0.58 27.88
C ALA A 81 -33.85 0.38 28.05
N ALA A 82 -34.31 1.02 26.97
CA ALA A 82 -35.52 1.84 27.00
C ALA A 82 -36.79 1.00 27.21
N LEU A 83 -36.90 -0.15 26.53
CA LEU A 83 -37.99 -1.10 26.72
C LEU A 83 -38.01 -1.68 28.14
N GLU A 84 -36.85 -1.94 28.74
CA GLU A 84 -36.74 -2.38 30.15
C GLU A 84 -37.28 -1.33 31.12
N ARG A 85 -36.92 -0.06 30.94
CA ARG A 85 -37.47 1.03 31.77
C ARG A 85 -38.98 1.14 31.63
N GLU A 86 -39.51 0.98 30.42
CA GLU A 86 -40.95 1.03 30.18
C GLU A 86 -41.68 -0.17 30.80
N GLN A 87 -41.10 -1.36 30.72
CA GLN A 87 -41.64 -2.55 31.42
C GLN A 87 -41.72 -2.32 32.93
N LEU A 88 -40.65 -1.82 33.55
CA LEU A 88 -40.62 -1.51 34.98
C LEU A 88 -41.67 -0.44 35.35
N ARG A 89 -41.86 0.57 34.50
CA ARG A 89 -42.90 1.60 34.67
C ARG A 89 -44.30 0.97 34.65
N LEU A 90 -44.60 0.17 33.63
CA LEU A 90 -45.88 -0.52 33.47
C LEU A 90 -46.14 -1.50 34.63
N GLU A 91 -45.15 -2.26 35.07
CA GLU A 91 -45.26 -3.17 36.23
C GLU A 91 -45.60 -2.40 37.51
N SER A 92 -44.94 -1.27 37.75
CA SER A 92 -45.26 -0.39 38.89
C SER A 92 -46.67 0.19 38.81
N GLU A 93 -47.12 0.63 37.63
CA GLU A 93 -48.50 1.11 37.41
C GLU A 93 -49.53 0.00 37.64
N ILE A 94 -49.29 -1.20 37.12
CA ILE A 94 -50.15 -2.38 37.30
C ILE A 94 -50.27 -2.74 38.78
N ASN A 95 -49.16 -2.73 39.51
CA ASN A 95 -49.15 -3.04 40.95
C ASN A 95 -49.96 -1.98 41.74
N ARG A 96 -49.73 -0.69 41.50
CA ARG A 96 -50.47 0.40 42.15
C ARG A 96 -51.97 0.35 41.84
N LEU A 97 -52.34 0.16 40.57
CA LEU A 97 -53.74 0.03 40.16
C LEU A 97 -54.39 -1.22 40.74
N GLY A 98 -53.66 -2.34 40.79
CA GLY A 98 -54.11 -3.60 41.38
C GLY A 98 -54.39 -3.47 42.89
N GLU A 99 -53.50 -2.82 43.63
CA GLU A 99 -53.71 -2.54 45.06
C GLU A 99 -54.90 -1.61 45.31
N SER A 100 -55.01 -0.52 44.54
CA SER A 100 -56.14 0.42 44.65
C SER A 100 -57.48 -0.27 44.34
N LEU A 101 -57.52 -1.07 43.28
CA LEU A 101 -58.69 -1.83 42.88
C LEU A 101 -59.09 -2.83 43.97
N LYS A 102 -58.11 -3.54 44.57
CA LYS A 102 -58.36 -4.48 45.66
C LYS A 102 -59.00 -3.78 46.87
N GLN A 103 -58.47 -2.64 47.30
CA GLN A 103 -59.04 -1.86 48.41
C GLN A 103 -60.48 -1.41 48.13
N LYS A 104 -60.78 -0.97 46.91
CA LYS A 104 -62.13 -0.58 46.48
C LYS A 104 -63.08 -1.77 46.41
N GLN A 105 -62.64 -2.90 45.87
CA GLN A 105 -63.41 -4.15 45.84
C GLN A 105 -63.74 -4.64 47.25
N GLU A 106 -62.79 -4.60 48.18
CA GLU A 106 -63.01 -4.97 49.58
C GLU A 106 -64.02 -4.04 50.28
N SER A 107 -63.89 -2.74 50.07
CA SER A 107 -64.80 -1.72 50.62
C SER A 107 -66.23 -1.87 50.06
N TYR A 108 -66.34 -2.07 48.75
CA TYR A 108 -67.61 -2.33 48.08
C TYR A 108 -68.23 -3.66 48.53
N ALA A 109 -67.43 -4.72 48.65
CA ALA A 109 -67.88 -6.01 49.14
C ALA A 109 -68.40 -5.92 50.59
N LYS A 110 -67.71 -5.18 51.47
CA LYS A 110 -68.17 -4.93 52.85
C LYS A 110 -69.52 -4.18 52.86
N ALA A 111 -69.63 -3.13 52.05
CA ALA A 111 -70.86 -2.35 51.88
C ALA A 111 -72.05 -3.19 51.38
N VAL A 112 -71.80 -4.11 50.44
CA VAL A 112 -72.82 -5.03 49.91
C VAL A 112 -73.18 -6.11 50.93
N ARG A 113 -72.21 -6.70 51.64
CA ARG A 113 -72.47 -7.73 52.67
C ARG A 113 -73.34 -7.21 53.82
N VAL A 114 -73.04 -6.00 54.33
CA VAL A 114 -73.83 -5.38 55.41
C VAL A 114 -75.29 -5.22 54.98
N MET A 115 -75.53 -4.81 53.73
CA MET A 115 -76.88 -4.69 53.18
C MET A 115 -77.55 -6.04 52.92
N GLN A 116 -76.80 -7.04 52.47
CA GLN A 116 -77.31 -8.40 52.33
C GLN A 116 -77.64 -9.04 53.68
N ALA A 117 -77.01 -8.65 54.77
CA ALA A 117 -77.41 -9.06 56.11
C ALA A 117 -78.70 -8.34 56.57
N SER A 118 -78.95 -7.13 56.08
CA SER A 118 -80.16 -6.35 56.37
C SER A 118 -81.31 -6.52 55.35
N ARG A 119 -81.28 -7.58 54.52
CA ARG A 119 -81.96 -7.74 53.21
C ARG A 119 -83.49 -7.79 53.15
N SER A 120 -84.23 -7.53 54.22
CA SER A 120 -85.69 -7.38 54.04
C SER A 120 -85.94 -6.04 53.34
N ARG A 121 -86.65 -6.02 52.19
CA ARG A 121 -87.14 -4.78 51.56
C ARG A 121 -87.96 -3.92 52.54
N GLN A 122 -88.52 -4.54 53.58
CA GLN A 122 -89.18 -3.83 54.67
C GLN A 122 -88.20 -2.99 55.49
N ASN A 123 -86.92 -3.36 55.59
CA ASN A 123 -85.94 -2.67 56.44
C ASN A 123 -85.49 -1.31 55.89
N GLU A 124 -85.47 -1.08 54.58
CA GLU A 124 -85.14 0.25 54.03
C GLU A 124 -86.27 1.26 54.31
N LEU A 125 -87.51 0.84 54.08
CA LEU A 125 -88.69 1.63 54.44
C LEU A 125 -88.80 1.78 55.97
N PHE A 126 -88.58 0.72 56.74
CA PHE A 126 -88.59 0.76 58.20
C PHE A 126 -87.44 1.60 58.75
N PHE A 127 -86.28 1.64 58.10
CA PHE A 127 -85.18 2.55 58.46
C PHE A 127 -85.56 4.01 58.25
N VAL A 128 -86.21 4.34 57.13
CA VAL A 128 -86.72 5.69 56.86
C VAL A 128 -87.86 6.04 57.83
N LEU A 129 -88.79 5.11 58.09
CA LEU A 129 -89.98 5.32 58.92
C LEU A 129 -89.72 5.25 60.44
N SER A 130 -88.60 4.67 60.89
CA SER A 130 -88.19 4.62 62.31
C SER A 130 -87.47 5.87 62.80
N GLY A 131 -87.60 7.00 62.09
CA GLY A 131 -87.13 8.29 62.55
C GLY A 131 -88.00 8.78 63.72
N LYS A 132 -87.41 9.42 64.72
CA LYS A 132 -88.14 10.01 65.86
C LYS A 132 -88.95 11.24 65.45
N SER A 133 -88.69 11.81 64.27
CA SER A 133 -89.40 12.94 63.68
C SER A 133 -89.42 12.87 62.15
N LEU A 134 -90.37 13.56 61.52
CA LEU A 134 -90.50 13.63 60.05
C LEU A 134 -89.23 14.17 59.36
N GLY A 135 -88.52 15.09 60.03
CA GLY A 135 -87.22 15.60 59.56
C GLY A 135 -86.09 14.56 59.63
N GLU A 136 -86.08 13.70 60.65
CA GLU A 136 -85.12 12.59 60.74
C GLU A 136 -85.37 11.53 59.66
N SER A 137 -86.63 11.19 59.40
CA SER A 137 -87.02 10.30 58.30
C SER A 137 -86.60 10.84 56.93
N LEU A 138 -86.79 12.13 56.67
CA LEU A 138 -86.36 12.76 55.42
C LEU A 138 -84.83 12.71 55.23
N ARG A 139 -84.05 12.95 56.30
CA ARG A 139 -82.58 12.82 56.28
C ARG A 139 -82.14 11.39 56.00
N ARG A 140 -82.79 10.39 56.60
CA ARG A 140 -82.52 8.96 56.34
C ARG A 140 -82.86 8.57 54.89
N MET A 141 -83.95 9.11 54.33
CA MET A 141 -84.30 8.93 52.91
C MET A 141 -83.24 9.53 51.99
N GLN A 142 -82.78 10.75 52.27
CA GLN A 142 -81.70 11.40 51.52
C GLN A 142 -80.40 10.60 51.61
N TYR A 143 -80.05 10.13 52.81
CA TYR A 143 -78.89 9.26 53.03
C TYR A 143 -78.95 7.98 52.19
N LEU A 144 -80.09 7.27 52.14
CA LEU A 144 -80.22 6.08 51.29
C LEU A 144 -80.05 6.40 49.80
N ARG A 145 -80.61 7.54 49.35
CA ARG A 145 -80.47 7.99 47.96
C ARG A 145 -79.01 8.29 47.62
N ASP A 146 -78.31 9.02 48.47
CA ASP A 146 -76.91 9.39 48.26
C ASP A 146 -75.98 8.18 48.41
N TYR A 147 -76.27 7.25 49.32
CA TYR A 147 -75.57 5.97 49.45
C TYR A 147 -75.76 5.07 48.23
N SER A 148 -76.98 5.00 47.67
CA SER A 148 -77.23 4.25 46.44
C SER A 148 -76.49 4.86 45.24
N LYS A 149 -76.42 6.20 45.15
CA LYS A 149 -75.61 6.88 44.12
C LYS A 149 -74.13 6.57 44.30
N TRP A 150 -73.61 6.71 45.52
CA TRP A 150 -72.22 6.40 45.87
C TRP A 150 -71.85 4.95 45.51
N ARG A 151 -72.71 3.97 45.85
CA ARG A 151 -72.50 2.57 45.45
C ARG A 151 -72.44 2.38 43.94
N LYS A 152 -73.33 3.04 43.20
CA LYS A 152 -73.36 2.96 41.73
C LYS A 152 -72.10 3.56 41.13
N SER A 153 -71.61 4.69 41.66
CA SER A 153 -70.33 5.27 41.23
C SER A 153 -69.14 4.39 41.60
N GLN A 154 -69.12 3.76 42.78
CA GLN A 154 -68.05 2.83 43.18
C GLN A 154 -67.99 1.60 42.27
N ALA A 155 -69.14 1.03 41.90
CA ALA A 155 -69.19 -0.09 40.97
C ALA A 155 -68.67 0.29 39.56
N GLU A 156 -69.03 1.48 39.07
CA GLU A 156 -68.54 1.97 37.78
C GLU A 156 -67.03 2.28 37.82
N GLU A 157 -66.53 2.84 38.92
CA GLU A 157 -65.11 3.12 39.12
C GLU A 157 -64.28 1.83 39.17
N ILE A 158 -64.76 0.79 39.87
CA ILE A 158 -64.14 -0.56 39.88
C ILE A 158 -64.10 -1.13 38.46
N LYS A 159 -65.20 -1.00 37.70
CA LYS A 159 -65.27 -1.48 36.31
C LYS A 159 -64.27 -0.75 35.41
N GLN A 160 -64.18 0.58 35.51
CA GLN A 160 -63.22 1.38 34.75
C GLN A 160 -61.77 1.05 35.11
N GLN A 161 -61.45 0.91 36.40
CA GLN A 161 -60.12 0.50 36.86
C GLN A 161 -59.76 -0.92 36.38
N ASN A 162 -60.72 -1.85 36.34
CA ASN A 162 -60.51 -3.19 35.76
C ASN A 162 -60.15 -3.13 34.27
N VAL A 163 -60.85 -2.30 33.49
CA VAL A 163 -60.54 -2.10 32.07
C VAL A 163 -59.15 -1.48 31.89
N GLN A 164 -58.80 -0.46 32.69
CA GLN A 164 -57.47 0.14 32.67
C GLN A 164 -56.37 -0.87 33.04
N LEU A 165 -56.60 -1.68 34.07
CA LEU A 165 -55.65 -2.70 34.51
C LEU A 165 -55.44 -3.78 33.44
N SER A 166 -56.51 -4.22 32.76
CA SER A 166 -56.41 -5.14 31.62
C SER A 166 -55.61 -4.53 30.47
N ALA A 167 -55.91 -3.28 30.10
CA ALA A 167 -55.18 -2.58 29.05
C ALA A 167 -53.68 -2.45 29.37
N ARG A 168 -53.33 -2.11 30.62
CA ARG A 168 -51.93 -2.05 31.06
C ARG A 168 -51.22 -3.40 31.02
N LYS A 169 -51.91 -4.49 31.40
CA LYS A 169 -51.37 -5.85 31.29
C LYS A 169 -51.11 -6.25 29.83
N ASP A 170 -52.00 -5.87 28.92
CA ASP A 170 -51.83 -6.13 27.48
C ASP A 170 -50.66 -5.31 26.90
N GLU A 171 -50.49 -4.05 27.34
CA GLU A 171 -49.34 -3.21 27.00
C GLU A 171 -48.02 -3.84 27.50
N LEU A 172 -47.99 -4.31 28.74
CA LEU A 172 -46.82 -5.00 29.30
C LEU A 172 -46.48 -6.28 28.53
N ALA A 173 -47.49 -7.07 28.14
CA ALA A 173 -47.29 -8.26 27.33
C ALA A 173 -46.65 -7.94 25.97
N LYS A 174 -47.13 -6.88 25.29
CA LYS A 174 -46.54 -6.38 24.04
C LYS A 174 -45.11 -5.85 24.23
N ALA A 175 -44.85 -5.16 25.33
CA ALA A 175 -43.50 -4.68 25.66
C ALA A 175 -42.53 -5.86 25.91
N ARG A 176 -43.00 -6.94 26.53
CA ARG A 176 -42.21 -8.18 26.75
C ARG A 176 -41.88 -8.89 25.44
N THR A 177 -42.86 -9.06 24.55
CA THR A 177 -42.60 -9.68 23.25
C THR A 177 -41.67 -8.83 22.38
N GLY A 178 -41.85 -7.50 22.38
CA GLY A 178 -40.96 -6.57 21.68
C GLY A 178 -39.51 -6.64 22.17
N LYS A 179 -39.30 -6.66 23.49
CA LYS A 179 -37.96 -6.82 24.08
C LYS A 179 -37.31 -8.14 23.68
N GLN A 180 -38.06 -9.25 23.74
CA GLN A 180 -37.53 -10.57 23.36
C GLN A 180 -37.11 -10.59 21.89
N ALA A 181 -37.93 -10.04 20.99
CA ALA A 181 -37.58 -9.92 19.58
C ALA A 181 -36.31 -9.06 19.36
N ALA A 182 -36.16 -7.96 20.09
CA ALA A 182 -34.95 -7.13 20.03
C ALA A 182 -33.69 -7.86 20.53
N LEU A 183 -33.80 -8.66 21.59
CA LEU A 183 -32.69 -9.50 22.08
C LEU A 183 -32.27 -10.58 21.08
N ASP A 184 -33.23 -11.23 20.42
CA ASP A 184 -32.93 -12.26 19.43
C ASP A 184 -32.34 -11.64 18.16
N ALA A 185 -32.80 -10.45 17.76
CA ALA A 185 -32.18 -9.68 16.67
C ALA A 185 -30.73 -9.27 17.00
N LEU A 186 -30.45 -8.86 18.24
CA LEU A 186 -29.10 -8.51 18.70
C LEU A 186 -28.15 -9.72 18.63
N LYS A 187 -28.60 -10.91 19.06
CA LYS A 187 -27.81 -12.15 18.96
C LYS A 187 -27.50 -12.50 17.50
N ALA A 188 -28.47 -12.36 16.61
CA ALA A 188 -28.26 -12.60 15.18
C ALA A 188 -27.23 -11.62 14.58
N GLU A 189 -27.27 -10.36 15.01
CA GLU A 189 -26.32 -9.34 14.57
C GLU A 189 -24.90 -9.58 15.12
N GLN A 190 -24.78 -10.09 16.36
CA GLN A 190 -23.50 -10.52 16.93
C GLN A 190 -22.84 -11.64 16.11
N LEU A 191 -23.61 -12.65 15.69
CA LEU A 191 -23.10 -13.74 14.85
C LEU A 191 -22.63 -13.23 13.49
N ARG A 192 -23.37 -12.29 12.88
CA ARG A 192 -22.97 -11.65 11.61
C ARG A 192 -21.68 -10.84 11.76
N LEU A 193 -21.54 -10.10 12.85
CA LEU A 193 -20.33 -9.34 13.15
C LEU A 193 -19.11 -10.26 13.29
N GLN A 194 -19.26 -11.40 13.97
CA GLN A 194 -18.19 -12.40 14.10
C GLN A 194 -17.76 -12.96 12.74
N GLU A 195 -18.71 -13.26 11.85
CA GLU A 195 -18.40 -13.71 10.50
C GLU A 195 -17.65 -12.64 9.71
N GLU A 196 -18.08 -11.38 9.75
CA GLU A 196 -17.39 -10.28 9.08
C GLU A 196 -15.99 -10.03 9.65
N GLU A 197 -15.81 -10.16 10.97
CA GLU A 197 -14.50 -10.07 11.61
C GLU A 197 -13.58 -11.23 11.19
N HIS A 198 -14.12 -12.43 11.00
CA HIS A 198 -13.39 -13.58 10.47
C HIS A 198 -12.96 -13.36 9.01
N VAL A 199 -13.87 -12.88 8.16
CA VAL A 199 -13.58 -12.53 6.75
C VAL A 199 -12.52 -11.42 6.68
N ARG A 200 -12.62 -10.39 7.52
CA ARG A 200 -11.59 -9.34 7.63
C ARG A 200 -10.23 -9.93 7.99
N GLN A 201 -10.22 -10.87 8.94
CA GLN A 201 -8.99 -11.52 9.40
C GLN A 201 -8.37 -12.36 8.28
N SER A 202 -9.16 -13.14 7.54
CA SER A 202 -8.65 -13.93 6.42
C SER A 202 -8.06 -13.05 5.32
N GLU A 203 -8.76 -11.99 4.89
CA GLU A 203 -8.26 -11.04 3.88
C GLU A 203 -6.98 -10.33 4.36
N MET A 204 -6.88 -10.01 5.65
CA MET A 204 -5.66 -9.43 6.24
C MET A 204 -4.50 -10.44 6.26
N THR A 205 -4.75 -11.72 6.54
CA THR A 205 -3.71 -12.76 6.48
C THR A 205 -3.23 -12.99 5.05
N GLU A 206 -4.14 -12.96 4.07
CA GLU A 206 -3.78 -13.04 2.65
C GLU A 206 -2.93 -11.84 2.23
N ALA A 207 -3.32 -10.62 2.63
CA ALA A 207 -2.55 -9.40 2.36
C ALA A 207 -1.12 -9.49 2.91
N ARG A 208 -0.99 -9.93 4.17
CA ARG A 208 0.30 -10.14 4.82
C ARG A 208 1.12 -11.24 4.17
N GLY A 209 0.46 -12.31 3.70
CA GLY A 209 1.09 -13.39 2.94
C GLY A 209 1.73 -12.86 1.66
N LYS A 210 0.95 -12.18 0.82
CA LYS A 210 1.43 -11.56 -0.43
C LYS A 210 2.54 -10.53 -0.16
N GLN A 211 2.41 -9.71 0.87
CA GLN A 211 3.47 -8.76 1.26
C GLN A 211 4.78 -9.48 1.60
N ARG A 212 4.73 -10.56 2.40
CA ARG A 212 5.92 -11.35 2.75
C ARG A 212 6.54 -12.04 1.54
N GLU A 213 5.71 -12.56 0.64
CA GLU A 213 6.16 -13.19 -0.60
C GLU A 213 6.87 -12.19 -1.51
N LEU A 214 6.27 -11.01 -1.75
CA LEU A 214 6.89 -9.92 -2.50
C LEU A 214 8.17 -9.43 -1.84
N GLN A 215 8.22 -9.36 -0.51
CA GLN A 215 9.42 -8.99 0.22
C GLN A 215 10.54 -10.04 0.06
N ARG A 216 10.21 -11.34 0.08
CA ARG A 216 11.17 -12.42 -0.20
C ARG A 216 11.67 -12.35 -1.64
N MET A 217 10.76 -12.23 -2.61
CA MET A 217 11.11 -12.07 -4.03
C MET A 217 12.03 -10.86 -4.25
N LEU A 218 11.73 -9.72 -3.60
CA LEU A 218 12.57 -8.53 -3.67
C LEU A 218 13.97 -8.79 -3.07
N GLN A 219 14.04 -9.43 -1.91
CA GLN A 219 15.32 -9.80 -1.28
C GLN A 219 16.14 -10.73 -2.18
N ASP A 220 15.51 -11.74 -2.78
CA ASP A 220 16.16 -12.68 -3.70
C ASP A 220 16.69 -11.96 -4.95
N LYS A 221 15.89 -11.08 -5.55
CA LYS A 221 16.32 -10.25 -6.69
C LYS A 221 17.46 -9.30 -6.34
N GLN A 222 17.44 -8.70 -5.15
CA GLN A 222 18.55 -7.88 -4.66
C GLN A 222 19.82 -8.69 -4.41
N GLN A 223 19.70 -9.94 -3.95
CA GLN A 223 20.86 -10.82 -3.82
C GLN A 223 21.41 -11.25 -5.18
N GLN A 224 20.53 -11.57 -6.14
CA GLN A 224 20.92 -11.88 -7.53
C GLN A 224 21.68 -10.72 -8.17
N ALA A 225 21.17 -9.49 -8.06
CA ALA A 225 21.84 -8.29 -8.54
C ALA A 225 23.23 -8.11 -7.91
N ARG A 226 23.34 -8.25 -6.57
CA ARG A 226 24.63 -8.13 -5.87
C ARG A 226 25.65 -9.21 -6.28
N LYS A 227 25.20 -10.44 -6.50
CA LYS A 227 26.06 -11.53 -6.99
C LYS A 227 26.62 -11.20 -8.38
N LEU A 228 25.78 -10.66 -9.25
CA LEU A 228 26.19 -10.23 -10.58
C LEU A 228 27.18 -9.07 -10.51
N ASP A 229 26.89 -8.04 -9.71
CA ASP A 229 27.81 -6.91 -9.52
C ASP A 229 29.20 -7.38 -9.06
N ALA A 230 29.26 -8.33 -8.12
CA ALA A 230 30.51 -8.90 -7.66
C ALA A 230 31.24 -9.70 -8.76
N GLN A 231 30.51 -10.36 -9.66
CA GLN A 231 31.10 -11.04 -10.82
C GLN A 231 31.69 -10.04 -11.82
N ILE A 232 30.96 -8.96 -12.14
CA ILE A 232 31.45 -7.88 -13.02
C ILE A 232 32.73 -7.29 -12.43
N GLU A 233 32.71 -6.97 -11.13
CA GLU A 233 33.85 -6.41 -10.41
C GLU A 233 35.07 -7.35 -10.45
N LYS A 234 34.86 -8.65 -10.23
CA LYS A 234 35.91 -9.66 -10.35
C LYS A 234 36.49 -9.73 -11.78
N LEU A 235 35.64 -9.72 -12.81
CA LEU A 235 36.08 -9.81 -14.21
C LEU A 235 36.87 -8.57 -14.64
N ILE A 236 36.44 -7.37 -14.21
CA ILE A 236 37.16 -6.12 -14.47
C ILE A 236 38.48 -6.09 -13.69
N ALA A 237 38.49 -6.49 -12.42
CA ALA A 237 39.71 -6.53 -11.60
C ALA A 237 40.74 -7.54 -12.14
N GLU A 238 40.30 -8.72 -12.57
CA GLU A 238 41.15 -9.71 -13.23
C GLU A 238 41.78 -9.15 -14.52
N GLU A 239 40.99 -8.40 -15.30
CA GLU A 239 41.48 -7.77 -16.52
C GLU A 239 42.47 -6.66 -16.20
N VAL A 240 42.15 -5.75 -15.28
CA VAL A 240 43.06 -4.68 -14.83
C VAL A 240 44.39 -5.28 -14.33
N ALA A 241 44.35 -6.31 -13.48
CA ALA A 241 45.55 -6.96 -12.95
C ALA A 241 46.34 -7.72 -14.03
N ARG A 242 45.69 -8.30 -15.05
CA ARG A 242 46.38 -8.87 -16.21
C ARG A 242 47.12 -7.77 -16.97
N GLN A 243 46.45 -6.64 -17.21
CA GLN A 243 47.01 -5.52 -17.95
C GLN A 243 48.16 -4.84 -17.21
N GLU A 244 48.06 -4.65 -15.89
CA GLU A 244 49.14 -4.09 -15.09
C GLU A 244 50.36 -5.03 -15.06
N ARG A 245 50.16 -6.35 -14.96
CA ARG A 245 51.25 -7.35 -15.05
C ARG A 245 51.91 -7.36 -16.43
N GLU A 246 51.12 -7.31 -17.50
CA GLU A 246 51.66 -7.23 -18.87
C GLU A 246 52.42 -5.93 -19.10
N ALA A 247 51.91 -4.80 -18.60
CA ALA A 247 52.58 -3.51 -18.68
C ALA A 247 53.88 -3.49 -17.88
N GLU A 248 53.89 -4.04 -16.66
CA GLU A 248 55.08 -4.16 -15.82
C GLU A 248 56.14 -5.07 -16.46
N ALA A 249 55.75 -6.25 -16.94
CA ALA A 249 56.65 -7.16 -17.65
C ALA A 249 57.24 -6.51 -18.90
N ARG A 250 56.44 -5.74 -19.65
CA ARG A 250 56.92 -4.96 -20.81
C ARG A 250 57.84 -3.83 -20.39
N ARG A 251 57.57 -3.12 -19.29
CA ARG A 251 58.47 -2.07 -18.77
C ARG A 251 59.82 -2.64 -18.38
N LEU A 252 59.83 -3.78 -17.68
CA LEU A 252 61.05 -4.49 -17.33
C LEU A 252 61.80 -4.98 -18.58
N ALA A 253 61.09 -5.51 -19.58
CA ALA A 253 61.69 -5.94 -20.84
C ALA A 253 62.27 -4.76 -21.64
N ALA A 254 61.57 -3.63 -21.72
CA ALA A 254 62.04 -2.42 -22.38
C ALA A 254 63.23 -1.78 -21.65
N GLU A 255 63.24 -1.80 -20.32
CA GLU A 255 64.40 -1.35 -19.54
C GLU A 255 65.61 -2.26 -19.76
N ALA A 256 65.41 -3.58 -19.77
CA ALA A 256 66.45 -4.55 -20.09
C ALA A 256 67.00 -4.36 -21.52
N GLU A 257 66.12 -4.12 -22.51
CA GLU A 257 66.53 -3.84 -23.88
C GLU A 257 67.29 -2.52 -24.00
N ARG A 258 66.85 -1.46 -23.29
CA ARG A 258 67.57 -0.18 -23.22
C ARG A 258 68.95 -0.34 -22.60
N LYS A 259 69.08 -1.12 -21.52
CA LYS A 259 70.38 -1.44 -20.90
C LYS A 259 71.27 -2.20 -21.88
N ARG A 260 70.75 -3.22 -22.56
CA ARG A 260 71.50 -3.97 -23.59
C ARG A 260 71.98 -3.08 -24.74
N LYS A 261 71.11 -2.23 -25.28
CA LYS A 261 71.47 -1.26 -26.34
C LYS A 261 72.49 -0.23 -25.85
N ALA A 262 72.36 0.27 -24.63
CA ALA A 262 73.33 1.20 -24.04
C ALA A 262 74.70 0.55 -23.80
N GLU A 263 74.73 -0.71 -23.32
CA GLU A 263 75.95 -1.51 -23.16
C GLU A 263 76.60 -1.80 -24.53
N GLU A 264 75.82 -2.12 -25.56
CA GLU A 264 76.30 -2.35 -26.92
C GLU A 264 76.90 -1.08 -27.54
N VAL A 265 76.22 0.07 -27.40
CA VAL A 265 76.74 1.37 -27.84
C VAL A 265 77.99 1.75 -27.05
N ALA A 266 78.02 1.54 -25.73
CA ALA A 266 79.21 1.80 -24.91
C ALA A 266 80.39 0.89 -25.30
N ALA A 267 80.15 -0.38 -25.60
CA ALA A 267 81.17 -1.31 -26.08
C ALA A 267 81.68 -0.92 -27.47
N ARG A 268 80.80 -0.45 -28.36
CA ARG A 268 81.18 0.06 -29.69
C ARG A 268 82.03 1.33 -29.58
N VAL A 269 81.63 2.30 -28.74
CA VAL A 269 82.42 3.52 -28.48
C VAL A 269 83.77 3.17 -27.86
N ARG A 270 83.84 2.21 -26.93
CA ARG A 270 85.13 1.74 -26.38
C ARG A 270 86.02 1.12 -27.45
N ARG A 271 85.48 0.28 -28.34
CA ARG A 271 86.21 -0.31 -29.47
C ARG A 271 86.66 0.74 -30.49
N GLU A 272 85.84 1.75 -30.76
CA GLU A 272 86.18 2.86 -31.66
C GLU A 272 87.25 3.78 -31.02
N ALA A 273 87.20 4.04 -29.71
CA ALA A 273 88.23 4.79 -28.98
C ALA A 273 89.56 4.01 -28.89
N GLU A 274 89.52 2.68 -28.78
CA GLU A 274 90.70 1.82 -28.76
C GLU A 274 91.33 1.69 -30.16
N LYS A 275 90.51 1.69 -31.21
CA LYS A 275 90.98 1.84 -32.61
C LYS A 275 91.57 3.23 -32.85
N GLY A 276 90.90 4.30 -32.40
CA GLY A 276 91.39 5.67 -32.49
C GLY A 276 92.73 5.87 -31.79
N ARG A 277 92.92 5.28 -30.60
CA ARG A 277 94.22 5.29 -29.88
C ARG A 277 95.32 4.53 -30.62
N LYS A 278 95.01 3.41 -31.29
CA LYS A 278 95.98 2.71 -32.16
C LYS A 278 96.33 3.50 -33.43
N THR A 279 95.45 4.38 -33.91
CA THR A 279 95.74 5.26 -35.05
C THR A 279 96.45 6.55 -34.63
N GLU A 280 96.19 7.08 -33.44
CA GLU A 280 96.89 8.25 -32.87
C GLU A 280 98.30 7.95 -32.34
N GLU A 281 98.60 6.70 -31.95
CA GLU A 281 99.96 6.29 -31.57
C GLU A 281 100.90 6.09 -32.77
N LEU A 282 100.37 6.06 -34.01
CA LEU A 282 101.12 5.86 -35.26
C LEU A 282 101.33 7.14 -36.10
N ALA A 283 100.89 8.32 -35.65
CA ALA A 283 101.01 9.56 -36.42
C ALA A 283 101.51 10.74 -35.56
N ARG A 284 102.83 10.79 -35.32
CA ARG A 284 103.53 11.99 -34.85
C ARG A 284 104.83 12.23 -35.63
N LYS A 285 104.69 12.68 -36.88
CA LYS A 285 105.66 13.50 -37.65
C LYS A 285 104.87 14.39 -38.63
N GLU A 286 105.06 15.70 -38.48
CA GLU A 286 104.51 16.83 -39.27
C GLU A 286 105.14 16.95 -40.68
N PRO A 287 104.78 17.92 -41.57
CA PRO A 287 103.52 18.65 -41.81
C PRO A 287 103.12 18.80 -43.33
N ASP A 288 101.99 19.48 -43.56
CA ASP A 288 101.67 20.41 -44.69
C ASP A 288 100.81 19.95 -45.92
N LYS A 289 99.80 20.79 -46.17
CA LYS A 289 99.06 21.18 -47.42
C LYS A 289 98.05 20.30 -48.18
N THR A 290 96.82 20.87 -48.25
CA THR A 290 95.87 21.09 -49.40
C THR A 290 95.70 19.95 -50.41
N GLU A 291 94.51 19.50 -50.83
CA GLU A 291 93.28 20.21 -51.22
C GLU A 291 92.17 19.16 -51.49
N ASP A 292 90.90 19.60 -51.42
CA ASP A 292 89.67 19.03 -52.01
C ASP A 292 89.26 17.55 -51.81
N VAL A 293 88.08 17.35 -51.20
CA VAL A 293 86.88 16.71 -51.76
C VAL A 293 85.81 16.66 -50.65
N LYS A 294 84.63 17.28 -50.88
CA LYS A 294 83.40 17.01 -50.11
C LYS A 294 82.57 15.96 -50.85
N PRO A 295 82.38 14.74 -50.33
CA PRO A 295 81.30 13.85 -50.76
C PRO A 295 80.09 13.94 -49.84
N ALA A 296 78.93 13.79 -50.45
CA ALA A 296 77.61 13.72 -49.83
C ALA A 296 77.43 12.47 -48.95
N VAL A 297 76.74 12.59 -47.80
CA VAL A 297 75.92 11.51 -47.23
C VAL A 297 74.73 12.13 -46.49
N LYS A 298 73.52 11.91 -47.03
CA LYS A 298 72.25 12.12 -46.34
C LYS A 298 72.14 11.13 -45.19
N GLN A 299 71.80 11.64 -44.02
CA GLN A 299 71.38 10.88 -42.86
C GLN A 299 70.19 9.95 -43.20
N PRO A 300 70.25 8.66 -42.86
CA PRO A 300 69.07 7.90 -42.51
C PRO A 300 68.97 7.87 -40.98
N GLU A 301 67.97 8.57 -40.45
CA GLU A 301 67.53 8.45 -39.07
C GLU A 301 67.21 6.98 -38.75
N PRO A 302 67.66 6.40 -37.62
CA PRO A 302 67.11 5.15 -37.15
C PRO A 302 65.75 5.46 -36.51
N LYS A 303 64.68 5.15 -37.25
CA LYS A 303 63.32 5.02 -36.75
C LYS A 303 63.32 4.11 -35.52
N ILE A 304 63.05 4.69 -34.35
CA ILE A 304 62.81 3.96 -33.11
C ILE A 304 61.34 3.49 -33.16
N GLU A 305 61.10 2.28 -33.69
CA GLU A 305 59.77 1.67 -33.79
C GLU A 305 59.33 0.92 -32.51
N SER A 306 59.98 1.09 -31.35
CA SER A 306 59.71 0.28 -30.14
C SER A 306 59.05 1.01 -28.97
N ALA A 307 58.35 2.14 -29.18
CA ALA A 307 57.68 2.91 -28.12
C ALA A 307 56.13 2.96 -28.21
N THR A 308 55.50 2.33 -29.20
CA THR A 308 54.12 2.68 -29.59
C THR A 308 53.03 2.26 -28.60
N THR A 309 53.08 1.08 -27.99
CA THR A 309 51.89 0.56 -27.25
C THR A 309 51.63 1.16 -25.85
N ALA A 310 52.67 1.59 -25.13
CA ALA A 310 52.53 2.28 -23.84
C ALA A 310 52.07 3.74 -24.03
N ASP A 311 52.57 4.39 -25.08
CA ASP A 311 52.11 5.72 -25.49
C ASP A 311 50.69 5.65 -26.05
N GLU A 312 50.32 4.59 -26.78
CA GLU A 312 48.94 4.36 -27.27
C GLU A 312 47.93 4.22 -26.13
N THR A 313 48.23 3.45 -25.08
CA THR A 313 47.31 3.27 -23.93
C THR A 313 47.18 4.55 -23.09
N PHE A 314 48.27 5.28 -22.90
CA PHE A 314 48.26 6.59 -22.24
C PHE A 314 47.49 7.64 -23.05
N ASN A 315 47.73 7.70 -24.37
CA ASN A 315 47.03 8.61 -25.28
C ASN A 315 45.54 8.28 -25.38
N LEU A 316 45.16 6.99 -25.45
CA LEU A 316 43.77 6.55 -25.48
C LEU A 316 43.02 6.97 -24.21
N SER A 317 43.66 6.82 -23.04
CA SER A 317 43.09 7.24 -21.75
C SER A 317 42.92 8.75 -21.67
N LYS A 318 43.93 9.53 -22.12
CA LYS A 318 43.86 10.99 -22.17
C LYS A 318 42.77 11.48 -23.14
N ASN A 319 42.62 10.82 -24.27
CA ASN A 319 41.59 11.12 -25.26
C ASN A 319 40.19 10.77 -24.75
N PHE A 320 40.04 9.69 -23.98
CA PHE A 320 38.76 9.34 -23.34
C PHE A 320 38.31 10.42 -22.35
N VAL A 321 39.20 10.87 -21.45
CA VAL A 321 38.90 11.94 -20.47
C VAL A 321 38.55 13.26 -21.15
N SER A 322 39.28 13.59 -22.22
CA SER A 322 39.05 14.83 -22.99
C SER A 322 37.67 14.89 -23.65
N ASN A 323 37.03 13.73 -23.88
CA ASN A 323 35.68 13.62 -24.44
C ASN A 323 34.58 13.53 -23.37
N ARG A 324 34.89 13.78 -22.10
CA ARG A 324 33.88 13.83 -21.03
C ARG A 324 32.79 14.86 -21.36
N GLY A 325 31.54 14.41 -21.34
CA GLY A 325 30.36 15.22 -21.69
C GLY A 325 30.02 15.22 -23.18
N ASN A 326 30.89 14.65 -24.01
CA ASN A 326 30.75 14.57 -25.47
C ASN A 326 30.69 13.12 -26.00
N LEU A 327 30.70 12.11 -25.13
CA LEU A 327 30.59 10.72 -25.58
C LEU A 327 29.21 10.47 -26.20
N PRO A 328 29.11 9.80 -27.36
CA PRO A 328 27.82 9.46 -27.94
C PRO A 328 27.01 8.56 -27.01
N MET A 329 25.68 8.68 -27.08
CA MET A 329 24.78 7.77 -26.39
C MET A 329 25.07 6.31 -26.82
N PRO A 330 25.13 5.36 -25.86
CA PRO A 330 25.49 3.96 -26.12
C PRO A 330 24.42 3.18 -26.90
N VAL A 331 23.36 3.85 -27.37
CA VAL A 331 22.27 3.28 -28.17
C VAL A 331 21.98 4.16 -29.37
N THR A 332 21.49 3.57 -30.47
CA THR A 332 21.02 4.29 -31.66
C THR A 332 19.58 4.80 -31.49
N GLY A 333 19.24 5.90 -32.18
CA GLY A 333 17.90 6.48 -32.15
C GLY A 333 17.63 7.35 -30.91
N THR A 334 16.35 7.61 -30.63
CA THR A 334 15.97 8.39 -29.44
C THR A 334 16.13 7.54 -28.18
N ALA A 335 16.78 8.10 -27.16
CA ALA A 335 17.02 7.40 -25.91
C ALA A 335 16.84 8.33 -24.71
N SER A 336 16.43 7.76 -23.58
CA SER A 336 16.26 8.48 -22.32
C SER A 336 16.83 7.68 -21.15
N ILE A 337 17.43 8.37 -20.20
CA ILE A 337 17.97 7.74 -18.98
C ILE A 337 16.82 7.54 -17.99
N VAL A 338 16.44 6.29 -17.76
CA VAL A 338 15.35 5.90 -16.84
C VAL A 338 15.88 5.46 -15.47
N GLY A 339 17.10 4.91 -15.43
CA GLY A 339 17.80 4.53 -14.20
C GLY A 339 19.05 5.38 -13.99
N SER A 340 19.24 5.91 -12.78
CA SER A 340 20.39 6.77 -12.44
C SER A 340 21.39 6.05 -11.53
N PHE A 341 22.66 6.42 -11.64
CA PHE A 341 23.73 5.92 -10.80
C PHE A 341 23.58 6.33 -9.32
N GLY A 342 23.96 5.43 -8.42
CA GLY A 342 24.02 5.66 -6.97
C GLY A 342 22.80 5.14 -6.22
N GLN A 343 22.72 5.51 -4.94
CA GLN A 343 21.60 5.13 -4.07
C GLN A 343 20.41 6.05 -4.31
N ARG A 344 19.27 5.46 -4.67
CA ARG A 344 17.99 6.16 -4.76
C ARG A 344 16.97 5.45 -3.88
N LYS A 345 16.33 6.24 -3.02
CA LYS A 345 15.18 5.80 -2.25
C LYS A 345 13.92 6.06 -3.08
N HIS A 346 13.20 5.02 -3.43
CA HIS A 346 11.87 5.15 -4.03
C HIS A 346 10.88 5.48 -2.91
N SER A 347 10.30 6.69 -2.92
CA SER A 347 9.38 7.17 -1.89
C SER A 347 8.12 6.29 -1.77
N GLU A 348 7.63 5.80 -2.91
CA GLU A 348 6.41 5.00 -3.01
C GLU A 348 6.55 3.58 -2.42
N TRP A 349 7.74 2.97 -2.52
CA TRP A 349 7.95 1.57 -2.09
C TRP A 349 8.85 1.45 -0.86
N ASN A 350 9.41 2.57 -0.39
CA ASN A 350 10.38 2.63 0.71
C ASN A 350 11.56 1.65 0.52
N VAL A 351 11.92 1.38 -0.73
CA VAL A 351 13.07 0.55 -1.11
C VAL A 351 14.21 1.48 -1.52
N THR A 352 15.40 1.19 -1.00
CA THR A 352 16.63 1.85 -1.46
C THR A 352 17.27 0.95 -2.52
N THR A 353 17.33 1.44 -3.75
CA THR A 353 18.02 0.77 -4.84
C THR A 353 19.37 1.43 -5.01
N ASN A 354 20.44 0.64 -5.06
CA ASN A 354 21.77 1.12 -5.40
C ASN A 354 22.10 0.65 -6.81
N SER A 355 22.26 1.58 -7.75
CA SER A 355 22.66 1.25 -9.12
C SER A 355 24.12 1.59 -9.36
N ASN A 356 24.90 0.64 -9.89
CA ASN A 356 26.29 0.83 -10.26
C ASN A 356 26.46 1.43 -11.68
N GLY A 357 25.34 1.77 -12.34
CA GLY A 357 25.31 2.30 -13.70
C GLY A 357 24.09 3.16 -13.96
N ILE A 358 23.79 3.35 -15.25
CA ILE A 358 22.57 3.99 -15.72
C ILE A 358 21.79 3.02 -16.60
N ASP A 359 20.46 3.09 -16.49
CA ASP A 359 19.57 2.34 -17.38
C ASP A 359 19.05 3.29 -18.43
N ILE A 360 19.21 2.90 -19.70
CA ILE A 360 18.88 3.72 -20.85
C ILE A 360 17.78 3.02 -21.63
N GLN A 361 16.62 3.65 -21.69
CA GLN A 361 15.52 3.22 -22.52
C GLN A 361 15.71 3.76 -23.94
N ALA A 362 15.62 2.88 -24.93
CA ALA A 362 15.76 3.20 -26.35
C ALA A 362 14.49 2.80 -27.12
N GLN A 363 14.46 3.15 -28.41
CA GLN A 363 13.45 2.65 -29.34
C GLN A 363 13.61 1.13 -29.53
N GLN A 364 12.50 0.45 -29.81
CA GLN A 364 12.51 -0.98 -30.14
C GLN A 364 13.44 -1.26 -31.33
N GLY A 365 14.27 -2.30 -31.20
CA GLY A 365 15.23 -2.68 -32.24
C GLY A 365 16.46 -1.76 -32.37
N ALA A 366 16.67 -0.83 -31.44
CA ALA A 366 17.89 -0.02 -31.41
C ALA A 366 19.15 -0.88 -31.23
N ASN A 367 20.25 -0.44 -31.83
CA ASN A 367 21.55 -1.06 -31.64
C ASN A 367 22.27 -0.42 -30.46
N ILE A 368 22.90 -1.25 -29.64
CA ILE A 368 23.88 -0.85 -28.63
C ILE A 368 25.22 -0.61 -29.33
N ARG A 369 25.91 0.48 -28.99
CA ARG A 369 27.16 0.92 -29.63
C ARG A 369 28.24 1.33 -28.64
N ALA A 370 29.49 1.20 -29.08
CA ALA A 370 30.65 1.63 -28.33
C ALA A 370 30.63 3.16 -28.15
N VAL A 371 30.87 3.63 -26.92
CA VAL A 371 30.89 5.08 -26.61
C VAL A 371 32.22 5.71 -27.02
N PHE A 372 33.26 4.91 -27.19
CA PHE A 372 34.59 5.37 -27.58
C PHE A 372 35.36 4.26 -28.29
N GLU A 373 36.47 4.62 -28.94
CA GLU A 373 37.38 3.62 -29.50
C GLU A 373 38.05 2.78 -28.41
N GLY A 374 38.24 1.49 -28.66
CA GLY A 374 38.69 0.56 -27.63
C GLY A 374 38.83 -0.88 -28.11
N GLU A 375 38.94 -1.82 -27.18
CA GLU A 375 39.04 -3.25 -27.45
C GLU A 375 38.01 -4.02 -26.60
N VAL A 376 37.34 -5.01 -27.19
CA VAL A 376 36.43 -5.89 -26.45
C VAL A 376 37.24 -6.79 -25.52
N SER A 377 37.12 -6.57 -24.21
CA SER A 377 37.83 -7.38 -23.22
C SER A 377 37.17 -8.75 -23.03
N LYS A 378 35.87 -8.78 -22.73
CA LYS A 378 35.12 -10.02 -22.48
C LYS A 378 33.68 -9.89 -22.97
N VAL A 379 33.18 -11.01 -23.48
CA VAL A 379 31.77 -11.24 -23.78
C VAL A 379 31.30 -12.41 -22.92
N PHE A 380 30.19 -12.24 -22.21
CA PHE A 380 29.60 -13.29 -21.37
C PHE A 380 28.10 -13.10 -21.24
N SER A 381 27.37 -14.17 -21.00
CA SER A 381 25.91 -14.14 -20.84
C SER A 381 25.55 -14.35 -19.38
N VAL A 382 24.61 -13.54 -18.89
CA VAL A 382 24.14 -13.59 -17.51
C VAL A 382 22.62 -13.71 -17.50
N PRO A 383 22.06 -14.68 -16.75
CA PRO A 383 20.63 -14.76 -16.54
C PRO A 383 20.07 -13.43 -16.00
N GLY A 384 19.15 -12.81 -16.76
CA GLY A 384 18.51 -11.53 -16.40
C GLY A 384 19.14 -10.27 -17.02
N TYR A 385 20.35 -10.34 -17.58
CA TYR A 385 20.99 -9.24 -18.32
C TYR A 385 21.38 -9.64 -19.76
N ASN A 386 20.88 -10.79 -20.23
CA ASN A 386 21.20 -11.36 -21.54
C ASN A 386 22.72 -11.35 -21.81
N THR A 387 23.13 -11.06 -23.04
CA THR A 387 24.56 -10.97 -23.37
C THR A 387 25.11 -9.63 -22.89
N CYS A 388 26.27 -9.70 -22.24
CA CYS A 388 27.00 -8.58 -21.68
C CYS A 388 28.38 -8.47 -22.32
N VAL A 389 28.83 -7.23 -22.54
CA VAL A 389 30.11 -6.92 -23.19
C VAL A 389 30.87 -5.90 -22.35
N ILE A 390 32.15 -6.17 -22.09
CA ILE A 390 33.08 -5.21 -21.48
C ILE A 390 34.02 -4.70 -22.56
N VAL A 391 34.07 -3.38 -22.74
CA VAL A 391 35.00 -2.71 -23.66
C VAL A 391 36.02 -1.89 -22.87
N ARG A 392 37.28 -2.00 -23.27
CA ARG A 392 38.40 -1.27 -22.68
C ARG A 392 38.79 -0.08 -23.54
N HIS A 393 38.99 1.07 -22.90
CA HIS A 393 39.38 2.36 -23.50
C HIS A 393 40.65 2.91 -22.83
N GLY A 394 41.66 2.07 -22.62
CA GLY A 394 42.86 2.41 -21.84
C GLY A 394 42.67 2.08 -20.36
N ASP A 395 42.71 3.10 -19.49
CA ASP A 395 42.42 3.02 -18.04
C ASP A 395 40.92 2.96 -17.71
N TYR A 396 40.06 3.20 -18.71
CA TYR A 396 38.61 3.18 -18.57
C TYR A 396 38.00 1.91 -19.15
N TYR A 397 36.96 1.41 -18.49
CA TYR A 397 36.19 0.24 -18.93
C TYR A 397 34.71 0.59 -18.97
N THR A 398 34.03 0.15 -20.02
CA THR A 398 32.59 0.32 -20.18
C THR A 398 31.91 -1.05 -20.22
N PHE A 399 30.80 -1.16 -19.51
CA PHE A 399 29.98 -2.36 -19.47
C PHE A 399 28.66 -2.11 -20.18
N TYR A 400 28.32 -3.01 -21.10
CA TYR A 400 27.08 -3.00 -21.85
C TYR A 400 26.30 -4.27 -21.54
N GLY A 401 25.13 -4.12 -20.92
CA GLY A 401 24.21 -5.23 -20.63
C GLY A 401 22.95 -5.18 -21.48
N ASN A 402 22.24 -6.32 -21.52
CA ASN A 402 20.98 -6.54 -22.22
C ASN A 402 21.07 -6.57 -23.77
N ILE A 403 22.15 -7.14 -24.30
CA ILE A 403 22.31 -7.39 -25.74
C ILE A 403 21.62 -8.72 -26.11
N TYR A 404 20.72 -8.67 -27.08
CA TYR A 404 20.01 -9.83 -27.62
C TYR A 404 20.79 -10.52 -28.75
N ASP A 405 21.24 -9.73 -29.74
CA ASP A 405 21.92 -10.20 -30.94
C ASP A 405 23.29 -9.53 -31.03
N LEU A 406 24.37 -10.29 -30.85
CA LEU A 406 25.73 -9.77 -30.67
C LEU A 406 26.49 -9.72 -32.01
N PHE A 407 27.18 -8.60 -32.28
CA PHE A 407 27.93 -8.38 -33.52
C PHE A 407 29.45 -8.44 -33.39
N VAL A 408 29.98 -8.53 -32.16
CA VAL A 408 31.41 -8.43 -31.85
C VAL A 408 31.88 -9.62 -31.02
N LYS A 409 33.17 -9.92 -31.04
CA LYS A 409 33.80 -10.96 -30.21
C LYS A 409 34.93 -10.39 -29.34
N SER A 410 35.32 -11.12 -28.31
CA SER A 410 36.45 -10.75 -27.45
C SER A 410 37.74 -10.59 -28.28
N GLY A 411 38.47 -9.51 -28.02
CA GLY A 411 39.69 -9.10 -28.74
C GLY A 411 39.46 -8.18 -29.95
N ASP A 412 38.20 -7.91 -30.34
CA ASP A 412 37.93 -7.01 -31.47
C ASP A 412 38.26 -5.56 -31.10
N LYS A 413 38.98 -4.86 -31.99
CA LYS A 413 39.18 -3.41 -31.91
C LYS A 413 37.95 -2.68 -32.42
N LEU A 414 37.44 -1.75 -31.63
CA LEU A 414 36.22 -1.01 -31.87
C LEU A 414 36.51 0.46 -32.13
N LYS A 415 35.77 1.06 -33.05
CA LYS A 415 35.71 2.51 -33.26
C LYS A 415 34.59 3.13 -32.44
N SER A 416 34.72 4.42 -32.12
CA SER A 416 33.64 5.17 -31.49
C SER A 416 32.36 5.10 -32.33
N GLY A 417 31.23 4.77 -31.70
CA GLY A 417 29.93 4.62 -32.34
C GLY A 417 29.68 3.29 -33.06
N GLN A 418 30.64 2.37 -33.08
CA GLN A 418 30.49 1.05 -33.69
C GLN A 418 29.43 0.21 -32.95
N SER A 419 28.52 -0.42 -33.70
CA SER A 419 27.48 -1.28 -33.15
C SER A 419 28.07 -2.55 -32.53
N LEU A 420 27.69 -2.83 -31.29
CA LEU A 420 28.06 -4.03 -30.52
C LEU A 420 27.00 -5.13 -30.64
N GLY A 421 25.73 -4.75 -30.83
CA GLY A 421 24.61 -5.69 -30.96
C GLY A 421 23.25 -5.00 -30.89
N ARG A 422 22.16 -5.77 -30.97
CA ARG A 422 20.79 -5.26 -30.79
C ARG A 422 20.36 -5.31 -29.34
N ILE A 423 19.64 -4.29 -28.89
CA ILE A 423 19.01 -4.27 -27.57
C ILE A 423 17.90 -5.33 -27.49
N TYR A 424 17.80 -6.01 -26.35
CA TYR A 424 16.63 -6.83 -26.07
C TYR A 424 15.41 -5.94 -25.81
N THR A 425 14.29 -6.28 -26.44
CA THR A 425 12.99 -5.66 -26.18
C THR A 425 12.10 -6.70 -25.52
N ASP A 426 11.56 -6.34 -24.37
CA ASP A 426 10.60 -7.19 -23.66
C ASP A 426 9.31 -7.32 -24.50
N PRO A 427 8.88 -8.54 -24.87
CA PRO A 427 7.75 -8.74 -25.77
C PRO A 427 6.39 -8.41 -25.14
N ASP A 428 6.29 -8.40 -23.80
CA ASP A 428 5.04 -8.16 -23.08
C ASP A 428 4.81 -6.65 -22.87
N THR A 429 5.89 -5.92 -22.58
CA THR A 429 5.83 -4.47 -22.30
C THR A 429 6.23 -3.59 -23.47
N GLY A 430 6.92 -4.14 -24.47
CA GLY A 430 7.51 -3.39 -25.59
C GLY A 430 8.68 -2.48 -25.19
N VAL A 431 9.15 -2.58 -23.94
CA VAL A 431 10.21 -1.71 -23.42
C VAL A 431 11.58 -2.28 -23.75
N ALA A 432 12.42 -1.46 -24.38
CA ALA A 432 13.82 -1.76 -24.68
C ALA A 432 14.73 -0.93 -23.76
N THR A 433 15.33 -1.56 -22.75
CA THR A 433 16.21 -0.89 -21.77
C THR A 433 17.56 -1.58 -21.70
N MET A 434 18.66 -0.84 -21.73
CA MET A 434 20.01 -1.39 -21.55
C MET A 434 20.65 -0.87 -20.26
N HIS A 435 21.55 -1.67 -19.69
CA HIS A 435 22.31 -1.27 -18.50
C HIS A 435 23.73 -0.88 -18.90
N PHE A 436 24.14 0.35 -18.57
CA PHE A 436 25.45 0.90 -18.92
C PHE A 436 26.23 1.29 -17.67
N GLN A 437 27.45 0.80 -17.54
CA GLN A 437 28.37 1.21 -16.46
C GLN A 437 29.68 1.74 -17.02
N LEU A 438 30.28 2.67 -16.28
CA LEU A 438 31.60 3.23 -16.56
C LEU A 438 32.50 3.00 -15.35
N TRP A 439 33.71 2.53 -15.61
CA TRP A 439 34.70 2.20 -14.61
C TRP A 439 36.02 2.87 -14.98
N GLN A 440 36.75 3.36 -13.98
CA GLN A 440 38.14 3.76 -14.10
C GLN A 440 38.96 2.80 -13.26
N LYS A 441 39.72 1.94 -13.93
CA LYS A 441 40.34 0.76 -13.33
C LYS A 441 39.30 -0.05 -12.54
N THR A 442 39.39 -0.07 -11.21
CA THR A 442 38.47 -0.77 -10.30
C THR A 442 37.38 0.13 -9.71
N THR A 443 37.41 1.44 -9.98
CA THR A 443 36.46 2.42 -9.40
C THR A 443 35.28 2.67 -10.32
N LYS A 444 34.06 2.49 -9.80
CA LYS A 444 32.79 2.77 -10.51
C LYS A 444 32.57 4.28 -10.62
N LEU A 445 32.24 4.76 -11.82
CA LEU A 445 31.97 6.17 -12.09
C LEU A 445 30.53 6.36 -12.59
N ASN A 446 29.92 7.50 -12.24
CA ASN A 446 28.64 7.88 -12.81
C ASN A 446 28.81 8.14 -14.33
N PRO A 447 28.15 7.38 -15.22
CA PRO A 447 28.30 7.54 -16.65
C PRO A 447 27.50 8.72 -17.24
N ALA A 448 26.42 9.16 -16.59
CA ALA A 448 25.54 10.22 -17.09
C ALA A 448 26.26 11.54 -17.47
N PRO A 449 27.18 12.09 -16.66
CA PRO A 449 27.90 13.32 -17.02
C PRO A 449 28.93 13.14 -18.15
N TRP A 450 29.16 11.92 -18.63
CA TRP A 450 30.09 11.64 -19.72
C TRP A 450 29.39 11.64 -21.09
N LEU A 451 28.09 11.35 -21.10
CA LEU A 451 27.29 11.23 -22.31
C LEU A 451 26.79 12.59 -22.80
N LYS A 452 26.80 12.76 -24.12
CA LYS A 452 26.23 13.90 -24.81
C LYS A 452 24.70 13.78 -24.81
N ARG A 453 24.03 14.82 -24.31
CA ARG A 453 22.56 14.91 -24.28
C ARG A 453 21.98 15.33 -25.61
#